data_AF-V4AAK7-F1
#
_entry.id   AF-V4AAK7-F1
#
_cell.length_a   1.000
_cell.length_b   1.000
_cell.length_c   1.000
_cell.angle_alpha   90.00
_cell.angle_beta   90.00
_cell.angle_gamma   90.00
#
_symmetry.space_group_name_H-M   'P 1'
#
loop_
_entity.id
_entity.type
_entity.pdbx_description
1 polymer ?
#
loop_
_entity_poly.entity_id
_entity_poly.type
_entity_poly.pdbx_seq_one_letter_code
_entity_poly.pdbx_strand_id
1 'polypeptide(L)'
;MVFASSHLPGTAKECGPLPQGNSSKGTVNGSTLFPNTASYTCDEGHEPVSGEPEISCLASGKWETDVLVCQLTKDCGSEPLDLVSVVDGSSSVNSESYDKMIDEIADFNSISLNVNSMTVNVGLVNSDGNFDFSSDVIILSSDSNQVLGKIRALKHQGGSLDYAFSINTAKNSIFDDFRPEVQDVIILLSAGVSSVNPQSKASDAKGAGIKIFTIGIGDSVDRGELKGIASDPTEAKFINFFSDIRATLHDLVNDFC
;
A
#
# COMPACT_ATOMS: atom_id res chain seq x y z
N MET A 1 17.42 67.08 31.11
CA MET A 1 17.06 65.70 31.49
C MET A 1 16.31 65.08 30.33
N VAL A 2 16.96 64.19 29.57
CA VAL A 2 16.31 63.38 28.54
C VAL A 2 16.26 61.97 29.11
N PHE A 3 15.05 61.44 29.33
CA PHE A 3 14.87 60.06 29.73
C PHE A 3 15.05 59.16 28.50
N ALA A 4 16.13 58.38 28.48
CA ALA A 4 16.28 57.29 27.53
C ALA A 4 15.37 56.15 27.98
N SER A 5 14.34 55.85 27.19
CA SER A 5 13.51 54.66 27.37
C SER A 5 14.31 53.45 26.88
N SER A 6 14.82 52.66 27.82
CA SER A 6 15.48 51.39 27.54
C SER A 6 14.43 50.37 27.04
N HIS A 7 14.34 50.19 25.72
CA HIS A 7 13.69 49.02 25.15
C HIS A 7 14.54 47.79 25.46
N LEU A 8 14.07 46.96 26.40
CA LEU A 8 14.58 45.62 26.58
C LEU A 8 14.27 44.82 25.30
N PRO A 9 15.24 44.13 24.68
CA PRO A 9 14.94 43.20 23.61
C PRO A 9 14.06 42.10 24.19
N GLY A 10 12.81 42.02 23.72
CA GLY A 10 11.88 40.97 24.13
C GLY A 10 12.53 39.62 23.90
N THR A 11 12.66 38.82 24.95
CA THR A 11 13.22 37.47 24.84
C THR A 11 12.35 36.68 23.87
N ALA A 12 12.96 36.21 22.77
CA ALA A 12 12.30 35.37 21.80
C ALA A 12 11.66 34.19 22.54
N LYS A 13 10.34 34.02 22.36
CA LYS A 13 9.57 33.00 23.06
C LYS A 13 9.67 31.69 22.29
N GLU A 14 10.08 30.64 22.99
CA GLU A 14 10.16 29.30 22.44
C GLU A 14 8.81 28.59 22.56
N CYS A 15 8.34 28.02 21.44
CA CYS A 15 7.08 27.30 21.37
C CYS A 15 7.19 25.82 21.76
N GLY A 16 8.40 25.32 21.97
CA GLY A 16 8.65 23.93 22.35
C GLY A 16 8.48 22.95 21.17
N PRO A 17 8.28 21.65 21.46
CA PRO A 17 8.12 20.63 20.42
C PRO A 17 6.87 20.88 19.59
N LEU A 18 6.89 20.43 18.34
CA LEU A 18 5.74 20.53 17.46
C LEU A 18 4.56 19.72 18.00
N PRO A 19 3.33 20.22 17.83
CA PRO A 19 2.12 19.42 18.02
C PRO A 19 2.19 18.10 17.24
N GLN A 20 1.55 17.05 17.74
CA GLN A 20 1.46 15.79 17.00
C GLN A 20 0.45 15.96 15.84
N GLY A 21 0.89 15.66 14.62
CA GLY A 21 0.01 15.59 13.45
C GLY A 21 -0.87 14.34 13.43
N ASN A 22 -1.97 14.40 12.69
CA ASN A 22 -2.84 13.24 12.44
C ASN A 22 -2.59 12.73 11.02
N SER A 23 -1.89 11.59 10.93
CA SER A 23 -1.30 11.08 9.68
C SER A 23 -0.54 12.16 8.91
N SER A 24 0.19 13.00 9.63
CA SER A 24 1.00 14.09 9.10
C SER A 24 2.23 14.30 9.95
N LYS A 25 3.31 14.75 9.31
CA LYS A 25 4.62 14.99 9.93
C LYS A 25 5.00 16.45 9.81
N GLY A 26 5.33 17.06 10.94
CA GLY A 26 5.76 18.45 11.04
C GLY A 26 7.29 18.61 10.99
N THR A 27 7.77 19.62 10.26
CA THR A 27 9.18 20.04 10.18
C THR A 27 9.30 21.53 10.48
N VAL A 28 10.17 21.89 11.42
CA VAL A 28 10.40 23.31 11.79
C VAL A 28 11.21 24.01 10.70
N ASN A 29 10.74 25.17 10.25
CA ASN A 29 11.44 26.03 9.30
C ASN A 29 12.37 26.99 10.07
N GLY A 30 13.56 26.52 10.45
CA GLY A 30 14.57 27.32 11.16
C GLY A 30 14.68 26.97 12.64
N SER A 31 13.93 27.66 13.51
CA SER A 31 13.92 27.38 14.96
C SER A 31 12.52 27.40 15.55
N THR A 32 12.38 26.91 16.78
CA THR A 32 11.13 26.89 17.56
C THR A 32 10.80 28.24 18.22
N LEU A 33 11.46 29.32 17.84
CA LEU A 33 11.29 30.66 18.40
C LEU A 33 10.30 31.49 17.58
N PHE A 34 9.48 32.31 18.25
CA PHE A 34 8.65 33.32 17.57
C PHE A 34 9.53 34.25 16.72
N PRO A 35 9.17 34.57 15.46
CA PRO A 35 7.92 34.26 14.74
C PRO A 35 8.05 33.13 13.70
N ASN A 36 8.92 32.15 13.90
CA ASN A 36 9.17 31.10 12.90
C ASN A 36 7.96 30.17 12.73
N THR A 37 7.93 29.48 11.59
CA THR A 37 6.85 28.56 11.21
C THR A 37 7.32 27.11 11.16
N ALA A 38 6.38 26.20 11.06
CA ALA A 38 6.61 24.79 10.79
C ALA A 38 5.68 24.32 9.68
N SER A 39 6.21 23.50 8.78
CA SER A 39 5.45 22.88 7.68
C SER A 39 5.02 21.48 8.06
N TYR A 40 3.80 21.10 7.69
CA TYR A 40 3.29 19.75 7.82
C TYR A 40 3.04 19.15 6.45
N THR A 41 3.40 17.89 6.30
CA THR A 41 3.11 17.08 5.12
C THR A 41 2.35 15.84 5.56
N CYS A 42 1.36 15.43 4.78
CA CYS A 42 0.69 14.15 5.02
C CYS A 42 1.70 13.01 4.98
N ASP A 43 1.45 12.02 5.84
CA ASP A 43 2.07 10.72 5.68
C ASP A 43 1.67 10.13 4.32
N GLU A 44 2.52 9.25 3.83
CA GLU A 44 2.32 8.62 2.54
C GLU A 44 0.96 7.89 2.45
N GLY A 45 0.29 8.02 1.31
CA GLY A 45 -1.06 7.48 1.08
C GLY A 45 -2.22 8.28 1.68
N HIS A 46 -1.93 9.36 2.40
CA HIS A 46 -2.93 10.25 2.99
C HIS A 46 -3.01 11.60 2.26
N GLU A 47 -4.22 12.15 2.14
CA GLU A 47 -4.45 13.48 1.58
C GLU A 47 -4.99 14.45 2.64
N PRO A 48 -4.74 15.76 2.48
CA PRO A 48 -5.28 16.79 3.36
C PRO A 48 -6.81 16.76 3.40
N VAL A 49 -7.38 16.76 4.60
CA VAL A 49 -8.84 16.89 4.79
C VAL A 49 -9.24 18.09 5.62
N SER A 50 -8.39 18.55 6.55
CA SER A 50 -8.62 19.74 7.35
C SER A 50 -7.32 20.27 7.97
N GLY A 51 -7.37 21.45 8.60
CA GLY A 51 -6.21 22.10 9.20
C GLY A 51 -5.27 22.74 8.19
N GLU A 52 -4.19 23.33 8.69
CA GLU A 52 -3.27 24.14 7.89
C GLU A 52 -1.93 23.42 7.66
N PRO A 53 -1.38 23.43 6.43
CA PRO A 53 -0.08 22.83 6.11
C PRO A 53 1.11 23.64 6.67
N GLU A 54 0.86 24.84 7.16
CA GLU A 54 1.86 25.67 7.83
C GLU A 54 1.28 26.27 9.11
N ILE A 55 1.99 26.13 10.23
CA ILE A 55 1.62 26.70 11.52
C ILE A 55 2.71 27.63 12.04
N SER A 56 2.30 28.66 12.78
CA SER A 56 3.20 29.67 13.34
C SER A 56 3.48 29.45 14.82
N CYS A 57 4.71 29.72 15.24
CA CYS A 57 5.02 29.92 16.65
C CYS A 57 4.49 31.29 17.07
N LEU A 58 3.57 31.35 18.03
CA LEU A 58 2.91 32.58 18.47
C LEU A 58 3.72 33.31 19.55
N ALA A 59 3.49 34.62 19.69
CA ALA A 59 4.14 35.44 20.72
C ALA A 59 3.84 34.98 22.16
N SER A 60 2.82 34.12 22.35
CA SER A 60 2.54 33.44 23.61
C SER A 60 3.56 32.34 23.97
N GLY A 61 4.45 31.95 23.05
CA GLY A 61 5.31 30.78 23.20
C GLY A 61 4.55 29.46 23.03
N LYS A 62 3.57 29.43 22.12
CA LYS A 62 2.84 28.21 21.73
C LYS A 62 2.68 28.17 20.22
N TRP A 63 2.73 26.98 19.65
CA TRP A 63 2.34 26.76 18.27
C TRP A 63 0.83 26.96 18.08
N GLU A 64 0.43 27.39 16.90
CA GLU A 64 -0.95 27.23 16.45
C GLU A 64 -1.34 25.74 16.48
N THR A 65 -2.62 25.49 16.71
CA THR A 65 -3.13 24.12 16.96
C THR A 65 -3.89 23.54 15.78
N ASP A 66 -4.14 24.33 14.74
CA ASP A 66 -4.85 23.89 13.53
C ASP A 66 -3.90 23.15 12.58
N VAL A 67 -3.33 22.07 13.09
CA VAL A 67 -2.33 21.24 12.41
C VAL A 67 -3.00 20.49 11.27
N LEU A 68 -2.31 20.36 10.12
CA LEU A 68 -2.74 19.55 8.99
C LEU A 68 -3.21 18.16 9.45
N VAL A 69 -4.48 17.89 9.20
CA VAL A 69 -5.11 16.58 9.37
C VAL A 69 -5.21 15.95 8.00
N CYS A 70 -4.63 14.77 7.89
CA CYS A 70 -4.72 13.97 6.69
C CYS A 70 -5.57 12.73 6.96
N GLN A 71 -6.27 12.29 5.94
CA GLN A 71 -6.94 11.00 5.95
C GLN A 71 -6.45 10.17 4.80
N LEU A 72 -6.56 8.86 5.01
CA LEU A 72 -6.32 7.90 3.97
C LEU A 72 -7.20 8.23 2.77
N THR A 73 -6.56 8.34 1.61
CA THR A 73 -7.21 8.79 0.38
C THR A 73 -8.39 7.94 0.00
N LYS A 74 -8.30 6.64 0.28
CA LYS A 74 -9.23 5.60 -0.09
C LYS A 74 -9.05 4.48 0.93
N ASP A 75 -10.07 4.23 1.73
CA ASP A 75 -10.18 3.08 2.62
C ASP A 75 -11.32 2.20 2.08
N CYS A 76 -11.27 0.89 2.31
CA CYS A 76 -12.30 -0.04 1.84
C CYS A 76 -13.62 0.02 2.61
N GLY A 77 -13.88 1.18 3.23
CA GLY A 77 -15.07 1.44 4.00
C GLY A 77 -15.35 0.37 5.05
N SER A 78 -16.63 0.11 5.27
CA SER A 78 -17.10 -0.94 6.19
C SER A 78 -17.40 -2.27 5.49
N GLU A 79 -17.13 -2.38 4.18
CA GLU A 79 -17.45 -3.59 3.43
C GLU A 79 -16.37 -4.65 3.67
N PRO A 80 -16.75 -5.88 4.05
CA PRO A 80 -15.79 -6.97 4.17
C PRO A 80 -15.13 -7.29 2.82
N LEU A 81 -13.82 -7.54 2.86
CA LEU A 81 -13.01 -7.88 1.68
C LEU A 81 -11.97 -8.94 2.04
N ASP A 82 -11.81 -9.95 1.19
CA ASP A 82 -10.69 -10.89 1.25
C ASP A 82 -9.78 -10.68 0.03
N LEU A 83 -8.55 -10.23 0.25
CA LEU A 83 -7.61 -9.90 -0.81
C LEU A 83 -6.39 -10.82 -0.78
N VAL A 84 -6.08 -11.44 -1.91
CA VAL A 84 -4.82 -12.18 -2.10
C VAL A 84 -3.97 -11.52 -3.19
N SER A 85 -2.75 -11.14 -2.84
CA SER A 85 -1.76 -10.71 -3.82
C SER A 85 -1.03 -11.93 -4.41
N VAL A 86 -0.98 -12.05 -5.73
CA VAL A 86 -0.10 -13.03 -6.42
C VAL A 86 1.10 -12.26 -6.97
N VAL A 87 2.31 -12.63 -6.55
CA VAL A 87 3.54 -11.87 -6.87
C VAL A 87 4.46 -12.72 -7.74
N ASP A 88 5.00 -12.11 -8.78
CA ASP A 88 6.07 -12.70 -9.59
C ASP A 88 7.38 -12.80 -8.80
N GLY A 89 7.66 -13.99 -8.27
CA GLY A 89 8.90 -14.34 -7.59
C GLY A 89 9.88 -15.10 -8.49
N SER A 90 9.66 -15.08 -9.80
CA SER A 90 10.42 -15.87 -10.75
C SER A 90 11.78 -15.24 -11.09
N SER A 91 12.65 -16.01 -11.76
CA SER A 91 14.01 -15.56 -12.08
C SER A 91 14.08 -14.44 -13.13
N SER A 92 12.96 -14.05 -13.76
CA SER A 92 12.94 -12.87 -14.64
C SER A 92 13.00 -11.55 -13.89
N VAL A 93 12.71 -11.58 -12.59
CA VAL A 93 12.81 -10.43 -11.71
C VAL A 93 14.14 -10.49 -10.96
N ASN A 94 14.82 -9.37 -10.79
CA ASN A 94 16.00 -9.32 -9.91
C ASN A 94 15.57 -9.06 -8.46
N SER A 95 16.42 -9.39 -7.48
CA SER A 95 16.05 -9.25 -6.07
C SER A 95 15.66 -7.83 -5.66
N GLU A 96 16.27 -6.79 -6.24
CA GLU A 96 15.90 -5.39 -5.91
C GLU A 96 14.48 -5.05 -6.39
N SER A 97 14.11 -5.48 -7.60
CA SER A 97 12.76 -5.33 -8.13
C SER A 97 11.73 -6.16 -7.37
N TYR A 98 12.11 -7.36 -6.93
CA TYR A 98 11.27 -8.20 -6.09
C TYR A 98 11.01 -7.56 -4.72
N ASP A 99 12.07 -7.09 -4.05
CA ASP A 99 11.97 -6.41 -2.75
C ASP A 99 11.04 -5.18 -2.86
N LYS A 100 11.12 -4.42 -3.96
CA LYS A 100 10.17 -3.33 -4.25
C LYS A 100 8.73 -3.81 -4.35
N MET A 101 8.44 -4.91 -5.06
CA MET A 101 7.06 -5.44 -5.10
C MET A 101 6.56 -5.84 -3.72
N ILE A 102 7.41 -6.49 -2.92
CA ILE A 102 7.08 -6.93 -1.57
C ILE A 102 6.81 -5.74 -0.64
N ASP A 103 7.67 -4.73 -0.65
CA ASP A 103 7.50 -3.54 0.17
C ASP A 103 6.23 -2.77 -0.23
N GLU A 104 5.96 -2.64 -1.52
CA GLU A 104 4.76 -1.93 -1.99
C GLU A 104 3.46 -2.66 -1.64
N ILE A 105 3.43 -3.99 -1.72
CA ILE A 105 2.26 -4.78 -1.29
C ILE A 105 2.07 -4.69 0.21
N ALA A 106 3.15 -4.76 0.99
CA ALA A 106 3.08 -4.61 2.44
C ALA A 106 2.53 -3.21 2.80
N ASP A 107 3.10 -2.16 2.22
CA ASP A 107 2.68 -0.79 2.47
C ASP A 107 1.21 -0.58 2.06
N PHE A 108 0.82 -1.07 0.87
CA PHE A 108 -0.55 -1.05 0.40
C PHE A 108 -1.53 -1.72 1.37
N ASN A 109 -1.23 -2.93 1.83
CA ASN A 109 -2.06 -3.66 2.78
C ASN A 109 -2.17 -2.92 4.13
N SER A 110 -1.09 -2.27 4.58
CA SER A 110 -1.08 -1.58 5.87
C SER A 110 -1.76 -0.22 5.86
N ILE A 111 -1.56 0.53 4.77
CA ILE A 111 -1.99 1.92 4.65
C ILE A 111 -3.35 1.93 3.94
N SER A 112 -3.42 1.45 2.70
CA SER A 112 -4.58 1.65 1.82
C SER A 112 -5.81 0.82 2.19
N LEU A 113 -5.60 -0.38 2.72
CA LEU A 113 -6.69 -1.30 3.04
C LEU A 113 -7.10 -1.28 4.51
N ASN A 114 -6.35 -0.55 5.35
CA ASN A 114 -6.59 -0.46 6.78
C ASN A 114 -6.88 -1.83 7.44
N VAL A 115 -5.96 -2.79 7.25
CA VAL A 115 -6.08 -4.21 7.68
C VAL A 115 -6.28 -4.39 9.20
N ASN A 116 -6.40 -3.32 10.00
CA ASN A 116 -6.80 -3.40 11.41
C ASN A 116 -8.34 -3.45 11.61
N SER A 117 -9.12 -3.24 10.55
CA SER A 117 -10.58 -3.33 10.58
C SER A 117 -11.00 -4.80 10.48
N MET A 118 -12.00 -5.24 11.24
CA MET A 118 -12.49 -6.64 11.20
C MET A 118 -13.09 -7.07 9.85
N THR A 119 -13.04 -6.19 8.85
CA THR A 119 -13.68 -6.34 7.54
C THR A 119 -12.70 -6.85 6.49
N VAL A 120 -11.42 -6.42 6.52
CA VAL A 120 -10.43 -6.77 5.50
C VAL A 120 -9.46 -7.85 5.99
N ASN A 121 -9.31 -8.94 5.23
CA ASN A 121 -8.18 -9.87 5.39
C ASN A 121 -7.32 -9.87 4.14
N VAL A 122 -6.01 -9.99 4.36
CA VAL A 122 -5.01 -10.01 3.29
C VAL A 122 -4.17 -11.28 3.35
N GLY A 123 -3.85 -11.82 2.18
CA GLY A 123 -2.99 -12.97 1.98
C GLY A 123 -2.09 -12.75 0.77
N LEU A 124 -1.16 -13.68 0.55
CA LEU A 124 -0.21 -13.59 -0.55
C LEU A 124 0.19 -14.98 -1.06
N VAL A 125 0.36 -15.10 -2.37
CA VAL A 125 1.01 -16.23 -3.03
C VAL A 125 2.25 -15.74 -3.79
N ASN A 126 3.41 -16.25 -3.42
CA ASN A 126 4.67 -16.01 -4.13
C ASN A 126 4.80 -17.04 -5.27
N SER A 127 4.87 -16.56 -6.51
CA SER A 127 4.98 -17.41 -7.70
C SER A 127 6.42 -17.50 -8.19
N ASP A 128 7.21 -18.41 -7.60
CA ASP A 128 8.61 -18.66 -7.99
C ASP A 128 8.82 -20.03 -8.66
N GLY A 129 7.78 -20.87 -8.75
CA GLY A 129 7.83 -22.16 -9.45
C GLY A 129 8.58 -23.27 -8.73
N ASN A 130 9.13 -23.02 -7.54
CA ASN A 130 9.62 -24.03 -6.59
C ASN A 130 8.67 -24.15 -5.40
N PHE A 131 7.37 -24.02 -5.69
CA PHE A 131 6.33 -23.78 -4.70
C PHE A 131 6.40 -24.72 -3.50
N ASP A 132 6.64 -24.12 -2.34
CA ASP A 132 6.46 -24.71 -1.02
C ASP A 132 5.39 -23.89 -0.28
N PHE A 133 4.25 -24.54 -0.02
CA PHE A 133 3.11 -23.91 0.63
C PHE A 133 3.48 -23.22 1.96
N SER A 134 4.48 -23.74 2.69
CA SER A 134 4.87 -23.18 4.00
C SER A 134 5.68 -21.88 3.90
N SER A 135 6.36 -21.64 2.77
CA SER A 135 7.17 -20.44 2.55
C SER A 135 6.59 -19.47 1.53
N ASP A 136 5.79 -19.97 0.58
CA ASP A 136 5.28 -19.19 -0.55
C ASP A 136 3.82 -18.77 -0.39
N VAL A 137 3.13 -19.25 0.65
CA VAL A 137 1.75 -18.88 0.94
C VAL A 137 1.62 -18.22 2.30
N ILE A 138 1.03 -17.03 2.28
CA ILE A 138 0.57 -16.31 3.46
C ILE A 138 -0.96 -16.36 3.41
N ILE A 139 -1.55 -17.12 4.34
CA ILE A 139 -3.00 -17.21 4.49
C ILE A 139 -3.62 -15.87 4.93
N LEU A 140 -4.91 -15.71 4.64
CA LEU A 140 -5.70 -14.53 5.00
C LEU A 140 -5.62 -14.24 6.50
N SER A 141 -5.36 -12.97 6.83
CA SER A 141 -5.42 -12.47 8.19
C SER A 141 -5.71 -10.97 8.20
N SER A 142 -6.45 -10.53 9.21
CA SER A 142 -6.70 -9.12 9.55
C SER A 142 -5.73 -8.63 10.63
N ASP A 143 -4.66 -9.37 10.95
CA ASP A 143 -3.58 -8.88 11.81
C ASP A 143 -2.51 -8.26 10.93
N SER A 144 -2.56 -6.94 10.78
CA SER A 144 -1.63 -6.19 9.93
C SER A 144 -0.17 -6.44 10.36
N ASN A 145 0.16 -6.46 11.64
CA ASN A 145 1.53 -6.68 12.09
C ASN A 145 2.03 -8.09 11.71
N GLN A 146 1.18 -9.10 11.88
CA GLN A 146 1.54 -10.47 11.51
C GLN A 146 1.70 -10.62 10.00
N VAL A 147 0.77 -10.11 9.20
CA VAL A 147 0.82 -10.26 7.73
C VAL A 147 2.00 -9.49 7.16
N LEU A 148 2.21 -8.23 7.55
CA LEU A 148 3.32 -7.40 7.07
C LEU A 148 4.68 -8.02 7.42
N GLY A 149 4.81 -8.55 8.63
CA GLY A 149 6.01 -9.25 9.06
C GLY A 149 6.31 -10.48 8.20
N LYS A 150 5.28 -11.25 7.81
CA LYS A 150 5.43 -12.42 6.92
C LYS A 150 5.76 -12.00 5.48
N ILE A 151 5.05 -11.01 4.94
CA ILE A 151 5.27 -10.51 3.58
C ILE A 151 6.70 -10.00 3.43
N ARG A 152 7.16 -9.11 4.33
CA ARG A 152 8.53 -8.56 4.30
C ARG A 152 9.61 -9.58 4.64
N ALA A 153 9.25 -10.76 5.15
CA ALA A 153 10.21 -11.85 5.40
C ALA A 153 10.41 -12.77 4.18
N LEU A 154 9.61 -12.63 3.13
CA LEU A 154 9.77 -13.37 1.88
C LEU A 154 11.13 -13.06 1.26
N LYS A 155 11.75 -14.08 0.67
CA LYS A 155 13.06 -13.96 0.04
C LYS A 155 12.96 -14.37 -1.41
N HIS A 156 13.48 -13.54 -2.29
CA HIS A 156 13.57 -13.87 -3.70
C HIS A 156 14.46 -15.10 -3.94
N GLN A 157 13.83 -16.25 -4.21
CA GLN A 157 14.54 -17.48 -4.59
C GLN A 157 14.71 -17.57 -6.11
N GLY A 158 13.75 -17.03 -6.86
CA GLY A 158 13.67 -17.21 -8.29
C GLY A 158 13.20 -18.63 -8.67
N GLY A 159 12.80 -18.76 -9.93
CA GLY A 159 12.46 -20.01 -10.58
C GLY A 159 11.49 -19.75 -11.73
N SER A 160 10.51 -20.61 -11.91
CA SER A 160 9.55 -20.51 -13.03
C SER A 160 8.26 -19.80 -12.62
N LEU A 161 7.59 -19.15 -13.56
CA LEU A 161 6.39 -18.35 -13.29
C LEU A 161 5.13 -19.14 -13.63
N ASP A 162 4.39 -19.65 -12.64
CA ASP A 162 3.16 -20.43 -12.85
C ASP A 162 1.94 -19.73 -12.23
N TYR A 163 1.30 -18.85 -13.01
CA TYR A 163 0.08 -18.18 -12.60
C TYR A 163 -1.12 -19.12 -12.55
N ALA A 164 -1.13 -20.20 -13.34
CA ALA A 164 -2.20 -21.18 -13.29
C ALA A 164 -2.27 -21.84 -11.91
N PHE A 165 -1.11 -22.28 -11.42
CA PHE A 165 -0.96 -22.85 -10.09
C PHE A 165 -1.26 -21.82 -8.99
N SER A 166 -0.70 -20.61 -9.09
CA SER A 166 -0.86 -19.57 -8.07
C SER A 166 -2.31 -19.12 -7.90
N ILE A 167 -3.04 -18.90 -9.00
CA ILE A 167 -4.47 -18.57 -8.97
C ILE A 167 -5.28 -19.74 -8.39
N ASN A 168 -4.94 -20.97 -8.75
CA ASN A 168 -5.61 -22.16 -8.22
C ASN A 168 -5.38 -22.34 -6.70
N THR A 169 -4.20 -22.00 -6.21
CA THR A 169 -3.86 -21.99 -4.78
C THR A 169 -4.64 -20.91 -4.03
N ALA A 170 -4.69 -19.68 -4.56
CA ALA A 170 -5.51 -18.62 -3.95
C ALA A 170 -6.98 -19.07 -3.82
N LYS A 171 -7.56 -19.56 -4.91
CA LYS A 171 -8.94 -20.06 -4.93
C LYS A 171 -9.19 -21.21 -3.93
N ASN A 172 -8.46 -22.32 -4.05
CA ASN A 172 -8.83 -23.56 -3.37
C ASN A 172 -8.13 -23.78 -2.02
N SER A 173 -7.14 -22.97 -1.67
CA SER A 173 -6.38 -23.15 -0.42
C SER A 173 -6.43 -21.93 0.50
N ILE A 174 -6.77 -20.75 -0.03
CA ILE A 174 -6.81 -19.51 0.75
C ILE A 174 -8.25 -19.02 0.92
N PHE A 175 -9.01 -18.89 -0.17
CA PHE A 175 -10.40 -18.43 -0.13
C PHE A 175 -11.42 -19.53 0.21
N ASP A 176 -11.08 -20.80 -0.03
CA ASP A 176 -12.00 -21.94 0.13
C ASP A 176 -12.67 -21.98 1.51
N ASP A 177 -13.99 -21.79 1.52
CA ASP A 177 -14.85 -21.70 2.70
C ASP A 177 -14.39 -20.71 3.80
N PHE A 178 -13.57 -19.69 3.44
CA PHE A 178 -13.08 -18.72 4.40
C PHE A 178 -14.21 -17.79 4.89
N ARG A 179 -14.83 -17.04 3.96
CA ARG A 179 -16.01 -16.19 4.21
C ARG A 179 -16.91 -16.13 2.97
N PRO A 180 -17.83 -17.10 2.76
CA PRO A 180 -18.60 -17.24 1.51
C PRO A 180 -19.45 -16.03 1.08
N GLU A 181 -19.78 -15.12 1.99
CA GLU A 181 -20.59 -13.92 1.73
C GLU A 181 -19.74 -12.66 1.47
N VAL A 182 -18.41 -12.81 1.43
CA VAL A 182 -17.45 -11.70 1.28
C VAL A 182 -16.88 -11.70 -0.13
N GLN A 183 -16.58 -10.51 -0.67
CA GLN A 183 -15.93 -10.40 -1.97
C GLN A 183 -14.47 -10.85 -1.86
N ASP A 184 -14.12 -11.88 -2.65
CA ASP A 184 -12.74 -12.30 -2.84
C ASP A 184 -12.10 -11.55 -4.02
N VAL A 185 -10.90 -11.02 -3.83
CA VAL A 185 -10.13 -10.30 -4.83
C VAL A 185 -8.72 -10.88 -4.96
N ILE A 186 -8.26 -11.06 -6.19
CA ILE A 186 -6.86 -11.31 -6.51
C ILE A 186 -6.27 -10.07 -7.19
N ILE A 187 -5.13 -9.59 -6.70
CA ILE A 187 -4.28 -8.65 -7.45
C ILE A 187 -3.01 -9.38 -7.83
N LEU A 188 -2.78 -9.56 -9.14
CA LEU A 188 -1.62 -10.25 -9.67
C LEU A 188 -0.59 -9.25 -10.20
N LEU A 189 0.60 -9.22 -9.61
CA LEU A 189 1.73 -8.42 -10.06
C LEU A 189 2.66 -9.29 -10.91
N SER A 190 2.89 -8.86 -12.14
CA SER A 190 3.64 -9.61 -13.14
C SER A 190 4.75 -8.77 -13.74
N ALA A 191 5.95 -9.35 -13.87
CA ALA A 191 7.07 -8.77 -14.61
C ALA A 191 7.62 -9.77 -15.67
N GLY A 192 6.82 -10.78 -16.02
CA GLY A 192 7.17 -11.84 -16.96
C GLY A 192 5.95 -12.51 -17.58
N VAL A 193 6.18 -13.64 -18.23
CA VAL A 193 5.14 -14.46 -18.89
C VAL A 193 5.06 -15.79 -18.18
N SER A 194 3.84 -16.28 -17.94
CA SER A 194 3.70 -17.58 -17.30
C SER A 194 4.24 -18.71 -18.16
N SER A 195 4.92 -19.66 -17.54
CA SER A 195 5.38 -20.90 -18.17
C SER A 195 4.22 -21.87 -18.47
N VAL A 196 3.08 -21.70 -17.81
CA VAL A 196 1.87 -22.51 -17.94
C VAL A 196 0.69 -21.60 -18.27
N ASN A 197 -0.11 -21.96 -19.27
CA ASN A 197 -1.27 -21.16 -19.67
C ASN A 197 -2.26 -20.98 -18.48
N PRO A 198 -2.44 -19.75 -17.97
CA PRO A 198 -3.23 -19.50 -16.77
C PRO A 198 -4.73 -19.31 -17.04
N GLN A 199 -5.15 -19.23 -18.30
CA GLN A 199 -6.48 -18.77 -18.69
C GLN A 199 -7.61 -19.65 -18.16
N SER A 200 -7.42 -20.98 -18.16
CA SER A 200 -8.43 -21.89 -17.59
C SER A 200 -8.61 -21.67 -16.08
N LYS A 201 -7.51 -21.48 -15.34
CA LYS A 201 -7.56 -21.29 -13.89
C LYS A 201 -8.07 -19.91 -13.49
N ALA A 202 -7.73 -18.89 -14.27
CA ALA A 202 -8.34 -17.58 -14.14
C ALA A 202 -9.86 -17.65 -14.41
N SER A 203 -10.30 -18.36 -15.45
CA SER A 203 -11.73 -18.55 -15.73
C SER A 203 -12.44 -19.30 -14.60
N ASP A 204 -11.82 -20.34 -14.04
CA ASP A 204 -12.38 -21.10 -12.92
C ASP A 204 -12.51 -20.26 -11.64
N ALA A 205 -11.55 -19.35 -11.38
CA ALA A 205 -11.60 -18.42 -10.26
C ALA A 205 -12.67 -17.34 -10.46
N LYS A 206 -12.72 -16.72 -11.65
CA LYS A 206 -13.78 -15.77 -12.02
C LYS A 206 -15.18 -16.36 -11.94
N GLY A 207 -15.34 -17.60 -12.40
CA GLY A 207 -16.61 -18.34 -12.29
C GLY A 207 -17.03 -18.67 -10.85
N ALA A 208 -16.10 -18.60 -9.90
CA ALA A 208 -16.37 -18.73 -8.47
C ALA A 208 -16.67 -17.39 -7.78
N GLY A 209 -16.76 -16.28 -8.53
CA GLY A 209 -17.03 -14.95 -7.98
C GLY A 209 -15.78 -14.17 -7.57
N ILE A 210 -14.58 -14.74 -7.73
CA ILE A 210 -13.32 -14.07 -7.41
C ILE A 210 -13.04 -13.02 -8.48
N LYS A 211 -12.91 -11.75 -8.05
CA LYS A 211 -12.50 -10.65 -8.91
C LYS A 211 -10.98 -10.67 -9.07
N ILE A 212 -10.48 -10.48 -10.28
CA ILE A 212 -9.03 -10.54 -10.57
C ILE A 212 -8.59 -9.28 -11.30
N PHE A 213 -7.62 -8.58 -10.72
CA PHE A 213 -6.90 -7.46 -11.30
C PHE A 213 -5.47 -7.90 -11.62
N THR A 214 -4.87 -7.35 -12.68
CA THR A 214 -3.47 -7.64 -13.03
C THR A 214 -2.69 -6.36 -13.24
N ILE A 215 -1.46 -6.31 -12.75
CA ILE A 215 -0.51 -5.22 -12.96
C ILE A 215 0.71 -5.80 -13.65
N GLY A 216 0.85 -5.52 -14.95
CA GLY A 216 2.04 -5.85 -15.72
C GLY A 216 3.10 -4.76 -15.60
N ILE A 217 4.34 -5.15 -15.29
CA ILE A 217 5.46 -4.25 -15.02
C ILE A 217 6.54 -4.46 -16.07
N GLY A 218 6.88 -3.40 -16.80
CA GLY A 218 7.86 -3.42 -17.87
C GLY A 218 7.37 -4.09 -19.15
N ASP A 219 8.31 -4.35 -20.07
CA ASP A 219 8.01 -4.81 -21.43
C ASP A 219 8.04 -6.35 -21.59
N SER A 220 8.50 -7.07 -20.57
CA SER A 220 8.64 -8.54 -20.59
C SER A 220 7.33 -9.29 -20.38
N VAL A 221 6.23 -8.59 -20.08
CA VAL A 221 4.92 -9.19 -19.84
C VAL A 221 4.15 -9.44 -21.14
N ASP A 222 3.35 -10.50 -21.16
CA ASP A 222 2.37 -10.70 -22.23
C ASP A 222 1.06 -9.99 -21.87
N ARG A 223 0.78 -8.88 -22.56
CA ARG A 223 -0.42 -8.07 -22.32
C ARG A 223 -1.71 -8.83 -22.64
N GLY A 224 -1.68 -9.78 -23.57
CA GLY A 224 -2.82 -10.65 -23.88
C GLY A 224 -3.07 -11.66 -22.77
N GLU A 225 -2.01 -12.25 -22.21
CA GLU A 225 -2.10 -13.16 -21.06
C GLU A 225 -2.73 -12.45 -19.85
N LEU A 226 -2.19 -11.29 -19.45
CA LEU A 226 -2.67 -10.55 -18.29
C LEU A 226 -4.11 -10.05 -18.46
N LYS A 227 -4.47 -9.56 -19.66
CA LYS A 227 -5.86 -9.18 -19.97
C LYS A 227 -6.83 -10.36 -19.93
N GLY A 228 -6.38 -11.56 -20.30
CA GLY A 228 -7.20 -12.77 -20.21
C GLY A 228 -7.38 -13.26 -18.77
N ILE A 229 -6.36 -13.06 -17.92
CA ILE A 229 -6.43 -13.38 -16.49
C ILE A 229 -7.40 -12.43 -15.78
N ALA A 230 -7.29 -11.13 -16.03
CA ALA A 230 -8.15 -10.11 -15.42
C ALA A 230 -9.65 -10.42 -15.62
N SER A 231 -10.48 -9.93 -14.68
CA SER A 231 -11.93 -10.09 -14.77
C SER A 231 -12.54 -9.27 -15.89
N ASP A 232 -12.13 -8.01 -16.00
CA ASP A 232 -12.33 -7.18 -17.18
C ASP A 232 -10.96 -6.87 -17.84
N PRO A 233 -10.80 -6.96 -19.17
CA PRO A 233 -9.56 -6.58 -19.85
C PRO A 233 -9.06 -5.14 -19.58
N THR A 234 -9.93 -4.23 -19.13
CA THR A 234 -9.60 -2.85 -18.73
C THR A 234 -9.04 -2.74 -17.29
N GLU A 235 -9.21 -3.81 -16.50
CA GLU A 235 -8.65 -3.98 -15.15
C GLU A 235 -7.21 -4.51 -15.18
N ALA A 236 -6.72 -4.90 -16.36
CA ALA A 236 -5.30 -5.13 -16.59
C ALA A 236 -4.57 -3.79 -16.76
N LYS A 237 -3.82 -3.39 -15.72
CA LYS A 237 -2.97 -2.20 -15.74
C LYS A 237 -1.55 -2.58 -16.17
N PHE A 238 -0.88 -1.63 -16.81
CA PHE A 238 0.46 -1.83 -17.32
C PHE A 238 1.30 -0.60 -17.04
N ILE A 239 2.40 -0.79 -16.33
CA ILE A 239 3.32 0.25 -15.91
C ILE A 239 4.73 -0.07 -16.40
N ASN A 240 5.55 0.96 -16.56
CA ASN A 240 6.92 0.78 -17.07
C ASN A 240 7.90 0.47 -15.95
N PHE A 241 7.67 1.01 -14.75
CA PHE A 241 8.61 0.95 -13.64
C PHE A 241 7.98 0.40 -12.37
N PHE A 242 8.77 -0.32 -11.58
CA PHE A 242 8.38 -0.83 -10.26
C PHE A 242 8.03 0.31 -9.28
N SER A 243 8.52 1.53 -9.51
CA SER A 243 8.15 2.72 -8.72
C SER A 243 6.68 3.13 -8.88
N ASP A 244 6.01 2.69 -9.94
CA ASP A 244 4.64 3.09 -10.25
C ASP A 244 3.60 2.12 -9.64
N ILE A 245 4.05 1.06 -8.95
CA ILE A 245 3.19 0.05 -8.33
C ILE A 245 2.26 0.70 -7.30
N ARG A 246 2.81 1.54 -6.42
CA ARG A 246 2.06 2.24 -5.36
C ARG A 246 0.85 2.98 -5.90
N ALA A 247 1.08 3.88 -6.84
CA ALA A 247 0.04 4.69 -7.45
C ALA A 247 -1.01 3.81 -8.14
N THR A 248 -0.57 2.75 -8.84
CA THR A 248 -1.48 1.83 -9.53
C THR A 248 -2.35 1.04 -8.56
N LEU A 249 -1.79 0.55 -7.45
CA LEU A 249 -2.55 -0.14 -6.40
C LEU A 249 -3.58 0.80 -5.76
N HIS A 250 -3.18 2.03 -5.44
CA HIS A 250 -4.09 3.07 -4.91
C HIS A 250 -5.22 3.43 -5.88
N ASP A 251 -4.99 3.39 -7.18
CA ASP A 251 -6.05 3.61 -8.17
C ASP A 251 -7.01 2.42 -8.23
N LEU A 252 -6.50 1.20 -8.14
CA LEU A 252 -7.30 -0.03 -8.18
C LEU A 252 -8.23 -0.19 -6.97
N VAL A 253 -7.89 0.34 -5.79
CA VAL A 253 -8.76 0.27 -4.59
C VAL A 253 -10.18 0.74 -4.91
N ASN A 254 -10.35 1.78 -5.71
CA ASN A 254 -11.67 2.30 -6.09
C ASN A 254 -12.54 1.30 -6.85
N ASP A 255 -11.93 0.29 -7.47
CA ASP A 255 -12.64 -0.66 -8.34
C ASP A 255 -13.18 -1.86 -7.54
N PHE A 256 -12.79 -2.04 -6.28
CA PHE A 256 -13.19 -3.21 -5.48
C PHE A 256 -13.54 -2.94 -4.00
N CYS A 257 -13.69 -1.68 -3.58
CA CYS A 257 -13.90 -1.30 -2.19
C CYS A 257 -15.16 -0.44 -1.89
#